data_AF-A0A942XUY4-F1
#
_entry.id   AF-A0A942XUY4-F1
#
_cell.length_a   1.000
_cell.length_b   1.000
_cell.length_c   1.000
_cell.angle_alpha   90.00
_cell.angle_beta   90.00
_cell.angle_gamma   90.00
#
_symmetry.space_group_name_H-M   'P 1'
#
loop_
_entity.id
_entity.type
_entity.pdbx_description
1 polymer ?
#
loop_
_entity_poly.entity_id
_entity_poly.type
_entity_poly.pdbx_seq_one_letter_code
_entity_poly.pdbx_strand_id
1 'polypeptide(L)'
;MKRILLWAVVLLGLPTVSRSLAQSNFREQIEARNREIIAEGDLLYRCERAAWLATDIALAHEELKNNFWGYIVSPEEDTVRVVILDDSLRCISSLSFSGFPEGACILNPEVRALSPRERTLYDVRMKILDEIVRPKYGLTAVPEGFSLNFSLVPCERGYKMYVLTGATVNGVIPFGNDYLFETDLEGQIKSWRKYHSGLLPVYCEAREVIQVIHSHLASEPLITPTDICTLRLYGDLCGVRRLVVFSTALDAWFEYDAQTNAITQRDKSEIFETEKNE
;
A
#
# COMPACT_ATOMS: atom_id res chain seq x y z
N MET A 1 78.46 -24.44 -8.85
CA MET A 1 77.27 -24.38 -9.72
C MET A 1 76.05 -24.08 -8.85
N LYS A 2 75.49 -22.87 -8.94
CA LYS A 2 74.32 -22.43 -8.16
C LYS A 2 73.03 -22.89 -8.87
N ARG A 3 72.17 -23.66 -8.19
CA ARG A 3 70.80 -23.95 -8.65
C ARG A 3 69.88 -22.86 -8.11
N ILE A 4 69.28 -22.10 -9.02
CA ILE A 4 68.24 -21.11 -8.74
C ILE A 4 66.91 -21.86 -8.70
N LEU A 5 66.23 -21.86 -7.54
CA LEU A 5 64.86 -22.33 -7.41
C LEU A 5 63.93 -21.17 -7.80
N LEU A 6 63.26 -21.28 -8.94
CA LEU A 6 62.21 -20.35 -9.37
C LEU A 6 60.93 -20.72 -8.60
N TRP A 7 60.50 -19.87 -7.66
CA TRP A 7 59.17 -19.98 -7.08
C TRP A 7 58.16 -19.37 -8.06
N ALA A 8 57.35 -20.21 -8.69
CA ALA A 8 56.17 -19.76 -9.40
C ALA A 8 55.11 -19.36 -8.38
N VAL A 9 54.92 -18.05 -8.20
CA VAL A 9 53.73 -17.51 -7.53
C VAL A 9 52.56 -17.71 -8.48
N VAL A 10 51.79 -18.78 -8.27
CA VAL A 10 50.45 -18.90 -8.86
C VAL A 10 49.56 -17.95 -8.06
N LEU A 11 49.37 -16.74 -8.61
CA LEU A 11 48.27 -15.87 -8.20
C LEU A 11 46.97 -16.60 -8.55
N LEU A 12 46.38 -17.26 -7.56
CA LEU A 12 44.98 -17.70 -7.57
C LEU A 12 44.10 -16.45 -7.61
N GLY A 13 43.97 -15.84 -8.78
CA GLY A 13 42.83 -15.01 -9.07
C GLY A 13 41.61 -15.93 -9.10
N LEU A 14 40.66 -15.71 -8.18
CA LEU A 14 39.20 -15.86 -8.32
C LEU A 14 38.55 -15.94 -6.92
N PRO A 15 38.20 -14.80 -6.33
CA PRO A 15 36.89 -14.68 -5.67
C PRO A 15 36.06 -13.47 -6.13
N THR A 16 36.52 -12.69 -7.10
CA THR A 16 35.85 -11.45 -7.53
C THR A 16 34.63 -11.69 -8.42
N VAL A 17 34.70 -12.68 -9.32
CA VAL A 17 33.62 -12.94 -10.30
C VAL A 17 32.37 -13.55 -9.62
N SER A 18 32.56 -14.49 -8.69
CA SER A 18 31.44 -15.10 -7.94
C SER A 18 30.72 -14.09 -7.04
N ARG A 19 31.47 -13.18 -6.41
CA ARG A 19 30.89 -12.10 -5.58
C ARG A 19 30.13 -11.09 -6.42
N SER A 20 30.62 -10.74 -7.61
CA SER A 20 29.94 -9.84 -8.56
C SER A 20 28.61 -10.43 -9.05
N LEU A 21 28.57 -11.72 -9.38
CA LEU A 21 27.35 -12.40 -9.83
C LEU A 21 26.32 -12.57 -8.70
N ALA A 22 26.76 -12.86 -7.47
CA ALA A 22 25.86 -12.94 -6.32
C ALA A 22 25.24 -11.56 -6.01
N GLN A 23 26.04 -10.49 -6.12
CA GLN A 23 25.57 -9.13 -5.87
C GLN A 23 24.62 -8.62 -6.96
N SER A 24 24.87 -8.95 -8.24
CA SER A 24 23.92 -8.62 -9.33
C SER A 24 22.58 -9.33 -9.15
N ASN A 25 22.61 -10.62 -8.81
CA ASN A 25 21.40 -11.41 -8.58
C ASN A 25 20.58 -10.90 -7.39
N PHE A 26 21.24 -10.41 -6.33
CA PHE A 26 20.55 -9.82 -5.17
C PHE A 26 19.87 -8.51 -5.53
N ARG A 27 20.57 -7.62 -6.26
CA ARG A 27 20.00 -6.35 -6.72
C ARG A 27 18.79 -6.56 -7.63
N GLU A 28 18.89 -7.49 -8.58
CA GLU A 28 17.77 -7.84 -9.47
C GLU A 28 16.55 -8.34 -8.69
N GLN A 29 16.74 -9.11 -7.62
CA GLN A 29 15.66 -9.56 -6.74
C GLN A 29 14.98 -8.40 -6.00
N ILE A 30 15.76 -7.44 -5.48
CA ILE A 30 15.21 -6.24 -4.83
C ILE A 30 14.44 -5.39 -5.85
N GLU A 31 14.98 -5.19 -7.05
CA GLU A 31 14.29 -4.45 -8.12
C GLU A 31 13.01 -5.15 -8.57
N ALA A 32 13.02 -6.48 -8.69
CA ALA A 32 11.81 -7.25 -8.97
C ALA A 32 10.77 -7.11 -7.85
N ARG A 33 11.20 -7.20 -6.59
CA ARG A 33 10.31 -7.03 -5.44
C ARG A 33 9.73 -5.63 -5.36
N ASN A 34 10.51 -4.59 -5.66
CA ASN A 34 10.04 -3.21 -5.72
C ASN A 34 8.97 -3.02 -6.81
N ARG A 35 9.11 -3.66 -7.98
CA ARG A 35 8.07 -3.64 -9.02
C ARG A 35 6.77 -4.28 -8.55
N GLU A 36 6.84 -5.39 -7.83
CA GLU A 36 5.66 -6.04 -7.23
C GLU A 36 4.99 -5.13 -6.19
N ILE A 37 5.78 -4.50 -5.32
CA ILE A 37 5.30 -3.55 -4.30
C ILE A 37 4.58 -2.37 -4.97
N ILE A 38 5.16 -1.79 -6.02
CA ILE A 38 4.55 -0.69 -6.76
C ILE A 38 3.23 -1.13 -7.40
N ALA A 39 3.21 -2.28 -8.09
CA ALA A 39 1.97 -2.78 -8.71
C ALA A 39 0.87 -3.06 -7.67
N GLU A 40 1.23 -3.60 -6.51
CA GLU A 40 0.33 -3.86 -5.39
C GLU A 40 -0.18 -2.55 -4.76
N GLY A 41 0.72 -1.59 -4.54
CA GLY A 41 0.40 -0.25 -4.04
C GLY A 41 -0.48 0.55 -4.99
N ASP A 42 -0.27 0.43 -6.31
CA ASP A 42 -1.09 1.04 -7.35
C ASP A 42 -2.51 0.48 -7.33
N LEU A 43 -2.65 -0.85 -7.27
CA LEU A 43 -3.95 -1.50 -7.20
C LEU A 43 -4.70 -1.08 -5.92
N LEU A 44 -4.02 -1.08 -4.77
CA LEU A 44 -4.59 -0.67 -3.49
C LEU A 44 -5.00 0.81 -3.51
N TYR A 45 -4.13 1.70 -4.01
CA TYR A 45 -4.43 3.12 -4.20
C TYR A 45 -5.69 3.33 -5.05
N ARG A 46 -5.80 2.68 -6.20
CA ARG A 46 -7.00 2.81 -7.05
C ARG A 46 -8.26 2.35 -6.33
N CYS A 47 -8.20 1.25 -5.59
CA CYS A 47 -9.33 0.72 -4.82
C CYS A 47 -9.77 1.70 -3.72
N GLU A 48 -8.84 2.18 -2.90
CA GLU A 48 -9.13 3.12 -1.81
C GLU A 48 -9.59 4.47 -2.35
N ARG A 49 -8.96 4.98 -3.41
CA ARG A 49 -9.35 6.25 -4.03
C ARG A 49 -10.75 6.18 -4.63
N ALA A 50 -11.10 5.09 -5.30
CA ALA A 50 -12.46 4.87 -5.80
C ALA A 50 -13.48 4.77 -4.68
N ALA A 51 -13.17 4.07 -3.59
CA ALA A 51 -14.05 3.98 -2.41
C ALA A 51 -14.28 5.34 -1.77
N TRP A 52 -13.23 6.15 -1.63
CA TRP A 52 -13.32 7.52 -1.14
C TRP A 52 -14.23 8.35 -2.04
N LEU A 53 -13.92 8.45 -3.33
CA LEU A 53 -14.70 9.27 -4.28
C LEU A 53 -16.16 8.82 -4.36
N ALA A 54 -16.41 7.50 -4.34
CA ALA A 54 -17.77 6.95 -4.32
C ALA A 54 -18.54 7.34 -3.06
N THR A 55 -17.87 7.36 -1.89
CA THR A 55 -18.47 7.79 -0.63
C THR A 55 -18.80 9.28 -0.68
N ASP A 56 -17.90 10.13 -1.19
CA ASP A 56 -18.16 11.56 -1.37
C ASP A 56 -19.38 11.80 -2.27
N ILE A 57 -19.47 11.09 -3.40
CA ILE A 57 -20.62 11.17 -4.32
C ILE A 57 -21.90 10.70 -3.64
N ALA A 58 -21.87 9.58 -2.92
CA ALA A 58 -23.03 9.05 -2.21
C ALA A 58 -23.53 10.02 -1.13
N LEU A 59 -22.63 10.66 -0.38
CA LEU A 59 -22.96 11.62 0.66
C LEU A 59 -23.42 12.98 0.09
N ALA A 60 -22.99 13.34 -1.12
CA ALA A 60 -23.43 14.56 -1.80
C ALA A 60 -24.81 14.41 -2.48
N HIS A 61 -25.25 13.20 -2.80
CA HIS A 61 -26.53 12.93 -3.47
C HIS A 61 -27.60 12.51 -2.45
N GLU A 62 -28.63 13.33 -2.24
CA GLU A 62 -29.62 13.16 -1.15
C GLU A 62 -30.29 11.78 -1.12
N GLU A 63 -30.70 11.26 -2.28
CA GLU A 63 -31.33 9.93 -2.38
C GLU A 63 -30.39 8.79 -1.97
N LEU A 64 -29.10 8.91 -2.31
CA LEU A 64 -28.11 7.89 -1.96
C LEU A 64 -27.73 8.01 -0.49
N LYS A 65 -27.46 9.23 -0.01
CA LYS A 65 -27.12 9.53 1.38
C LYS A 65 -28.13 8.94 2.36
N ASN A 66 -29.43 9.10 2.09
CA ASN A 66 -30.49 8.64 2.98
C ASN A 66 -30.56 7.11 3.12
N ASN A 67 -30.01 6.37 2.15
CA ASN A 67 -30.03 4.91 2.12
C ASN A 67 -28.61 4.32 2.15
N PHE A 68 -27.56 5.13 2.32
CA PHE A 68 -26.18 4.68 2.25
C PHE A 68 -25.83 3.87 3.51
N TRP A 69 -25.58 2.59 3.32
CA TRP A 69 -25.15 1.68 4.39
C TRP A 69 -23.71 1.23 4.23
N GLY A 70 -23.26 1.02 2.99
CA GLY A 70 -21.89 0.60 2.72
C GLY A 70 -21.62 0.44 1.23
N TYR A 71 -20.50 -0.20 0.91
CA TYR A 71 -20.09 -0.40 -0.48
C TYR A 71 -19.30 -1.70 -0.69
N ILE A 72 -19.23 -2.13 -1.94
CA ILE A 72 -18.35 -3.21 -2.41
C ILE A 72 -17.43 -2.62 -3.48
N VAL A 73 -16.12 -2.78 -3.30
CA VAL A 73 -15.12 -2.40 -4.30
C VAL A 73 -14.71 -3.65 -5.09
N SER A 74 -14.68 -3.53 -6.40
CA SER A 74 -14.24 -4.59 -7.31
C SER A 74 -13.30 -3.99 -8.36
N PRO A 75 -11.99 -4.21 -8.25
CA PRO A 75 -11.07 -3.84 -9.32
C PRO A 75 -11.26 -4.74 -10.55
N GLU A 76 -11.12 -4.14 -11.71
CA GLU A 76 -10.94 -4.76 -13.02
C GLU A 76 -9.61 -4.24 -13.61
N GLU A 77 -9.26 -4.60 -14.86
CA GLU A 77 -7.96 -4.22 -15.46
C GLU A 77 -7.72 -2.69 -15.38
N ASP A 78 -8.57 -1.92 -16.07
CA ASP A 78 -8.42 -0.46 -16.18
C ASP A 78 -9.45 0.34 -15.37
N THR A 79 -10.39 -0.34 -14.73
CA THR A 79 -11.48 0.31 -13.99
C THR A 79 -11.62 -0.24 -12.58
N VAL A 80 -12.10 0.59 -11.66
CA VAL A 80 -12.53 0.15 -10.34
C VAL A 80 -14.02 0.43 -10.21
N ARG A 81 -14.79 -0.63 -9.98
CA ARG A 81 -16.23 -0.53 -9.77
C ARG A 81 -16.54 -0.50 -8.28
N VAL A 82 -17.36 0.46 -7.87
CA VAL A 82 -17.89 0.58 -6.51
C VAL A 82 -19.41 0.45 -6.56
N VAL A 83 -19.94 -0.52 -5.82
CA VAL A 83 -21.38 -0.77 -5.69
C VAL A 83 -21.84 -0.22 -4.35
N ILE A 84 -22.80 0.70 -4.37
CA ILE A 84 -23.36 1.33 -3.18
C ILE A 84 -24.53 0.50 -2.67
N LEU A 85 -24.55 0.24 -1.37
CA LEU A 85 -25.49 -0.65 -0.71
C LEU A 85 -26.46 0.09 0.22
N ASP A 86 -27.69 -0.40 0.28
CA ASP A 86 -28.62 -0.14 1.39
C ASP A 86 -28.46 -1.14 2.54
N ASP A 87 -29.17 -0.89 3.64
CA ASP A 87 -29.18 -1.72 4.85
C ASP A 87 -29.76 -3.13 4.63
N SER A 88 -30.45 -3.33 3.52
CA SER A 88 -31.04 -4.58 3.07
C SER A 88 -30.12 -5.33 2.09
N LEU A 89 -28.87 -4.87 1.95
CA LEU A 89 -27.85 -5.42 1.05
C LEU A 89 -28.27 -5.44 -0.43
N ARG A 90 -29.03 -4.43 -0.87
CA ARG A 90 -29.31 -4.21 -2.30
C ARG A 90 -28.37 -3.16 -2.85
N CYS A 91 -28.01 -3.32 -4.12
CA CYS A 91 -27.37 -2.26 -4.87
C CYS A 91 -28.39 -1.13 -5.06
N ILE A 92 -28.04 0.08 -4.63
CA ILE A 92 -28.82 1.30 -4.88
C ILE A 92 -28.19 2.21 -5.94
N SER A 93 -26.89 2.01 -6.22
CA SER A 93 -26.18 2.62 -7.34
C SER A 93 -24.86 1.89 -7.57
N SER A 94 -24.24 2.08 -8.73
CA SER A 94 -22.85 1.69 -8.96
C SER A 94 -22.08 2.78 -9.69
N LEU A 95 -20.81 2.95 -9.33
CA LEU A 95 -19.89 3.90 -9.92
C LEU A 95 -18.70 3.14 -10.50
N SER A 96 -18.25 3.51 -11.69
CA SER A 96 -17.04 2.98 -12.29
C SER A 96 -16.03 4.09 -12.50
N PHE A 97 -14.81 3.90 -11.99
CA PHE A 97 -13.72 4.87 -12.05
C PHE A 97 -12.59 4.37 -12.95
N SER A 98 -12.08 5.23 -13.83
CA SER A 98 -10.90 4.96 -14.68
C SER A 98 -10.02 6.20 -14.80
N GLY A 99 -8.73 6.07 -15.14
CA GLY A 99 -7.85 7.24 -15.33
C GLY A 99 -7.53 8.01 -14.04
N PHE A 100 -7.08 7.30 -13.00
CA PHE A 100 -6.59 7.89 -11.73
C PHE A 100 -5.36 8.80 -11.96
N PRO A 101 -5.12 9.82 -11.10
CA PRO A 101 -5.77 10.11 -9.81
C PRO A 101 -7.10 10.88 -9.88
N GLU A 102 -7.36 11.63 -10.95
CA GLU A 102 -8.58 12.44 -11.10
C GLU A 102 -9.82 11.58 -11.37
N GLY A 103 -9.65 10.47 -12.09
CA GLY A 103 -10.67 9.43 -12.24
C GLY A 103 -11.93 9.87 -13.00
N ALA A 104 -12.08 9.51 -14.27
CA ALA A 104 -13.37 9.59 -14.94
C ALA A 104 -14.38 8.66 -14.23
N CYS A 105 -15.55 9.19 -13.89
CA CYS A 105 -16.59 8.46 -13.17
C CYS A 105 -17.83 8.27 -14.05
N ILE A 106 -18.33 7.03 -14.11
CA ILE A 106 -19.63 6.71 -14.71
C ILE A 106 -20.58 6.27 -13.60
N LEU A 107 -21.65 7.02 -13.39
CA LEU A 107 -22.72 6.70 -12.45
C LEU A 107 -23.82 5.88 -13.13
N ASN A 108 -24.19 4.75 -12.53
CA ASN A 108 -25.34 3.96 -12.92
C ASN A 108 -26.32 3.82 -11.73
N PRO A 109 -27.45 4.54 -11.72
CA PRO A 109 -28.40 4.62 -10.60
C PRO A 109 -29.36 3.41 -10.49
N GLU A 110 -28.94 2.22 -10.95
CA GLU A 110 -29.79 1.04 -10.95
C GLU A 110 -29.96 0.43 -9.55
N VAL A 111 -31.21 0.33 -9.08
CA VAL A 111 -31.59 -0.40 -7.87
C VAL A 111 -31.85 -1.87 -8.21
N ARG A 112 -31.06 -2.78 -7.63
CA ARG A 112 -31.15 -4.22 -7.90
C ARG A 112 -30.58 -5.09 -6.79
N ALA A 113 -30.85 -6.39 -6.85
CA ALA A 113 -30.14 -7.36 -6.02
C ALA A 113 -28.65 -7.42 -6.40
N LEU A 114 -27.82 -7.86 -5.45
CA LEU A 114 -26.41 -8.16 -5.73
C LEU A 114 -26.30 -9.30 -6.74
N SER A 115 -25.40 -9.14 -7.69
CA SER A 115 -24.93 -10.23 -8.52
C SER A 115 -24.21 -11.29 -7.67
N PRO A 116 -24.09 -12.55 -8.14
CA PRO A 116 -23.35 -13.58 -7.43
C PRO A 116 -21.92 -13.17 -7.06
N ARG A 117 -21.22 -12.45 -7.94
CA ARG A 117 -19.86 -11.95 -7.69
C ARG A 117 -19.82 -10.92 -6.57
N GLU A 118 -20.71 -9.92 -6.61
CA GLU A 118 -20.82 -8.90 -5.55
C GLU A 118 -21.17 -9.52 -4.21
N ARG A 119 -22.10 -10.49 -4.21
CA ARG A 119 -22.49 -11.22 -3.01
C ARG A 119 -21.32 -12.00 -2.41
N THR A 120 -20.55 -12.71 -3.22
CA THR A 120 -19.34 -13.42 -2.77
C THR A 120 -18.31 -12.47 -2.16
N LEU A 121 -18.04 -11.33 -2.81
CA LEU A 121 -17.10 -10.34 -2.28
C LEU A 121 -17.55 -9.79 -0.93
N TYR A 122 -18.85 -9.49 -0.78
CA TYR A 122 -19.43 -9.05 0.49
C TYR A 122 -19.29 -10.13 1.57
N ASP A 123 -19.73 -11.35 1.30
CA ASP A 123 -19.72 -12.44 2.29
C ASP A 123 -18.29 -12.77 2.75
N VAL A 124 -17.32 -12.80 1.82
CA VAL A 124 -15.90 -12.99 2.15
C VAL A 124 -15.36 -11.82 2.98
N ARG A 125 -15.66 -10.57 2.59
CA ARG A 125 -15.24 -9.39 3.34
C ARG A 125 -15.73 -9.47 4.79
N MET A 126 -17.01 -9.76 4.99
CA MET A 126 -17.61 -9.86 6.32
C MET A 126 -16.99 -11.00 7.15
N LYS A 127 -16.80 -12.17 6.54
CA LYS A 127 -16.14 -13.31 7.20
C LYS A 127 -14.74 -12.97 7.69
N ILE A 128 -13.95 -12.26 6.87
CA ILE A 128 -12.61 -11.81 7.26
C ILE A 128 -12.70 -10.78 8.37
N LEU A 129 -13.58 -9.78 8.24
CA LEU A 129 -13.78 -8.74 9.24
C LEU A 129 -14.13 -9.33 10.62
N ASP A 130 -15.10 -10.24 10.68
CA ASP A 130 -15.52 -10.93 11.92
C ASP A 130 -14.36 -11.69 12.59
N GLU A 131 -13.40 -12.17 11.81
CA GLU A 131 -12.24 -12.88 12.30
C GLU A 131 -11.11 -11.94 12.75
N ILE A 132 -10.80 -10.91 11.97
CA ILE A 132 -9.66 -10.02 12.26
C ILE A 132 -9.92 -9.10 13.46
N VAL A 133 -11.17 -8.70 13.71
CA VAL A 133 -11.50 -7.85 14.88
C VAL A 133 -11.33 -8.59 16.22
N ARG A 134 -11.04 -9.90 16.21
CA ARG A 134 -10.74 -10.66 17.42
C ARG A 134 -9.42 -10.16 18.05
N PRO A 135 -9.31 -10.15 19.39
CA PRO A 135 -8.12 -9.64 20.10
C PRO A 135 -6.78 -10.24 19.66
N LYS A 136 -6.77 -11.48 19.14
CA LYS A 136 -5.56 -12.21 18.77
C LYS A 136 -4.70 -11.53 17.70
N TYR A 137 -5.28 -10.66 16.87
CA TYR A 137 -4.54 -9.93 15.83
C TYR A 137 -4.06 -8.56 16.30
N GLY A 138 -4.44 -8.14 17.51
CA GLY A 138 -3.94 -6.90 18.08
C GLY A 138 -4.26 -5.68 17.22
N LEU A 139 -5.44 -5.63 16.60
CA LEU A 139 -6.02 -4.40 16.03
C LEU A 139 -6.44 -3.49 17.19
N THR A 140 -5.45 -2.98 17.91
CA THR A 140 -5.62 -2.28 19.19
C THR A 140 -5.53 -0.79 19.00
N ALA A 141 -6.53 -0.09 19.54
CA ALA A 141 -6.58 1.34 19.82
C ALA A 141 -6.19 2.25 18.64
N VAL A 142 -7.21 2.67 17.89
CA VAL A 142 -7.08 3.79 16.95
C VAL A 142 -7.13 5.08 17.76
N PRO A 143 -6.09 5.94 17.71
CA PRO A 143 -6.13 7.22 18.42
C PRO A 143 -7.26 8.12 17.92
N GLU A 144 -7.70 9.06 18.76
CA GLU A 144 -8.65 10.09 18.35
C GLU A 144 -8.13 10.84 17.12
N GLY A 145 -9.02 11.14 16.18
CA GLY A 145 -8.65 11.75 14.90
C GLY A 145 -8.33 10.74 13.78
N PHE A 146 -8.35 9.43 14.06
CA PHE A 146 -8.08 8.39 13.07
C PHE A 146 -9.15 7.29 13.05
N SER A 147 -9.22 6.54 11.95
CA SER A 147 -10.08 5.36 11.77
C SER A 147 -9.33 4.23 11.05
N LEU A 148 -9.83 3.00 11.11
CA LEU A 148 -9.31 1.92 10.26
C LEU A 148 -10.17 1.78 9.02
N ASN A 149 -9.51 1.71 7.87
CA ASN A 149 -10.10 1.38 6.59
C ASN A 149 -9.73 -0.05 6.23
N PHE A 150 -10.73 -0.83 5.83
CA PHE A 150 -10.56 -2.23 5.46
C PHE A 150 -10.71 -2.36 3.95
N SER A 151 -9.64 -2.72 3.26
CA SER A 151 -9.61 -2.83 1.80
C SER A 151 -9.44 -4.27 1.38
N LEU A 152 -10.46 -4.85 0.72
CA LEU A 152 -10.40 -6.20 0.21
C LEU A 152 -10.02 -6.16 -1.27
N VAL A 153 -8.87 -6.74 -1.60
CA VAL A 153 -8.34 -6.82 -2.96
C VAL A 153 -8.32 -8.29 -3.41
N PRO A 154 -9.05 -8.67 -4.47
CA PRO A 154 -8.95 -10.01 -5.05
C PRO A 154 -7.55 -10.29 -5.60
N CYS A 155 -7.07 -11.52 -5.45
CA CYS A 155 -5.84 -12.01 -6.06
C CYS A 155 -6.04 -13.44 -6.60
N GLU A 156 -5.08 -13.96 -7.37
CA GLU A 156 -5.24 -15.23 -8.11
C GLU A 156 -5.70 -16.42 -7.24
N ARG A 157 -5.29 -16.47 -5.96
CA ARG A 157 -5.51 -17.61 -5.07
C ARG A 157 -6.37 -17.28 -3.85
N GLY A 158 -7.07 -16.14 -3.86
CA GLY A 158 -7.88 -15.71 -2.74
C GLY A 158 -7.98 -14.19 -2.64
N TYR A 159 -7.81 -13.65 -1.44
CA TYR A 159 -7.95 -12.23 -1.19
C TYR A 159 -6.87 -11.70 -0.27
N LYS A 160 -6.52 -10.43 -0.48
CA LYS A 160 -5.72 -9.63 0.44
C LYS A 160 -6.65 -8.64 1.13
N MET A 161 -6.73 -8.69 2.45
CA MET A 161 -7.38 -7.67 3.27
C MET A 161 -6.31 -6.77 3.84
N TYR A 162 -6.23 -5.55 3.33
CA TYR A 162 -5.42 -4.49 3.95
C TYR A 162 -6.24 -3.80 5.02
N VAL A 163 -5.60 -3.53 6.15
CA VAL A 163 -6.12 -2.62 7.16
C VAL A 163 -5.21 -1.42 7.19
N LEU A 164 -5.74 -0.27 6.77
CA LEU A 164 -5.03 1.00 6.67
C LEU A 164 -5.54 1.93 7.78
N THR A 165 -4.69 2.82 8.27
CA THR A 165 -5.17 3.93 9.10
C THR A 165 -5.59 5.09 8.19
N GLY A 166 -6.80 5.60 8.38
CA GLY A 166 -7.31 6.81 7.74
C GLY A 166 -7.32 7.99 8.72
N ALA A 167 -7.16 9.21 8.20
CA ALA A 167 -7.33 10.43 8.98
C ALA A 167 -8.79 10.89 8.93
N THR A 168 -9.36 11.22 10.09
CA THR A 168 -10.71 11.81 10.21
C THR A 168 -10.67 13.34 10.39
N VAL A 169 -9.45 13.89 10.46
CA VAL A 169 -9.16 15.33 10.56
C VAL A 169 -8.32 15.76 9.36
N ASN A 170 -8.49 17.01 8.94
CA ASN A 170 -7.75 17.56 7.81
C ASN A 170 -6.28 17.81 8.16
N GLY A 171 -5.43 17.89 7.13
CA GLY A 171 -4.03 18.29 7.28
C GLY A 171 -3.14 17.24 7.95
N VAL A 172 -3.48 15.96 7.84
CA VAL A 172 -2.69 14.85 8.40
C VAL A 172 -2.56 13.71 7.40
N ILE A 173 -1.33 13.20 7.23
CA ILE A 173 -1.06 11.94 6.53
C ILE A 173 -0.89 10.81 7.57
N PRO A 174 -1.75 9.77 7.57
CA PRO A 174 -1.80 8.76 8.63
C PRO A 174 -0.90 7.53 8.33
N PHE A 175 0.42 7.70 8.22
CA PHE A 175 1.30 6.55 7.96
C PHE A 175 1.28 5.52 9.09
N GLY A 176 1.29 4.24 8.74
CA GLY A 176 1.48 3.13 9.66
C GLY A 176 0.22 2.67 10.41
N ASN A 177 0.44 1.89 11.47
CA ASN A 177 -0.58 1.07 12.15
C ASN A 177 -1.44 0.25 11.16
N ASP A 178 -0.77 -0.39 10.22
CA ASP A 178 -1.38 -1.07 9.09
C ASP A 178 -1.00 -2.56 9.05
N TYR A 179 -1.88 -3.33 8.40
CA TYR A 179 -1.86 -4.78 8.42
C TYR A 179 -2.21 -5.34 7.04
N LEU A 180 -1.68 -6.52 6.75
CA LEU A 180 -2.09 -7.35 5.62
C LEU A 180 -2.53 -8.73 6.13
N PHE A 181 -3.72 -9.17 5.71
CA PHE A 181 -4.19 -10.54 5.87
C PHE A 181 -4.38 -11.18 4.50
N GLU A 182 -3.82 -12.36 4.31
CA GLU A 182 -3.95 -13.12 3.05
C GLU A 182 -4.83 -14.33 3.31
N THR A 183 -5.79 -14.56 2.42
CA THR A 183 -6.81 -15.60 2.58
C THR A 183 -6.88 -16.51 1.36
N ASP A 184 -7.53 -17.68 1.53
CA ASP A 184 -8.04 -18.45 0.39
C ASP A 184 -9.31 -17.82 -0.21
N LEU A 185 -9.87 -18.48 -1.22
CA LEU A 185 -11.10 -18.06 -1.92
C LEU A 185 -12.34 -18.13 -1.00
N GLU A 186 -12.29 -18.93 0.07
CA GLU A 186 -13.35 -19.02 1.07
C GLU A 186 -13.21 -17.98 2.17
N GLY A 187 -12.20 -17.09 2.13
CA GLY A 187 -11.97 -16.07 3.15
C GLY A 187 -11.34 -16.60 4.44
N GLN A 188 -10.71 -17.77 4.43
CA GLN A 188 -9.93 -18.26 5.57
C GLN A 188 -8.53 -17.65 5.56
N ILE A 189 -8.15 -17.00 6.66
CA ILE A 189 -6.83 -16.39 6.82
C ILE A 189 -5.74 -17.46 6.82
N LYS A 190 -4.80 -17.36 5.88
CA LYS A 190 -3.64 -18.27 5.74
C LYS A 190 -2.38 -17.67 6.34
N SER A 191 -2.20 -16.36 6.19
CA SER A 191 -1.09 -15.61 6.74
C SER A 191 -1.54 -14.19 7.08
N TRP A 192 -0.81 -13.53 7.97
CA TRP A 192 -1.00 -12.12 8.24
C TRP A 192 0.34 -11.48 8.63
N ARG A 193 0.44 -10.18 8.40
CA ARG A 193 1.59 -9.34 8.72
C ARG A 193 1.09 -8.03 9.31
N LYS A 194 1.74 -7.55 10.37
CA LYS A 194 1.66 -6.15 10.78
C LYS A 194 2.79 -5.41 10.08
N TYR A 195 2.45 -4.53 9.13
CA TYR A 195 3.45 -3.79 8.36
C TYR A 195 4.10 -2.74 9.26
N HIS A 196 3.31 -1.91 9.92
CA HIS A 196 3.79 -0.93 10.87
C HIS A 196 3.14 -1.09 12.24
N SER A 197 3.96 -1.22 13.28
CA SER A 197 3.46 -1.43 14.65
C SER A 197 2.83 -0.20 15.28
N GLY A 198 3.24 1.00 14.87
CA GLY A 198 2.76 2.27 15.40
C GLY A 198 2.24 3.20 14.30
N LEU A 199 1.37 4.12 14.70
CA LEU A 199 0.91 5.23 13.88
C LEU A 199 1.99 6.32 13.86
N LEU A 200 2.29 6.82 12.66
CA LEU A 200 3.28 7.86 12.37
C LEU A 200 2.57 9.01 11.63
N PRO A 201 1.76 9.82 12.32
CA PRO A 201 1.01 10.88 11.68
C PRO A 201 1.94 12.03 11.26
N VAL A 202 1.80 12.49 10.03
CA VAL A 202 2.53 13.67 9.51
C VAL A 202 1.55 14.83 9.41
N TYR A 203 1.76 15.86 10.22
CA TYR A 203 0.91 17.05 10.26
C TYR A 203 1.40 18.10 9.27
N CYS A 204 0.53 18.52 8.36
CA CYS A 204 0.87 19.31 7.19
C CYS A 204 0.89 20.83 7.46
N GLU A 205 0.45 21.27 8.65
CA GLU A 205 0.44 22.69 9.06
C GLU A 205 1.84 23.23 9.43
N ALA A 206 2.87 22.38 9.42
CA ALA A 206 4.22 22.72 9.85
C ALA A 206 5.21 22.78 8.67
N ARG A 207 5.22 23.91 7.95
CA ARG A 207 6.16 24.25 6.84
C ARG A 207 5.97 23.36 5.59
N GLU A 208 6.64 23.72 4.49
CA GLU A 208 6.72 22.91 3.27
C GLU A 208 7.37 21.55 3.59
N VAL A 209 6.55 20.56 3.94
CA VAL A 209 6.99 19.17 4.08
C VAL A 209 7.05 18.58 2.68
N ILE A 210 8.25 18.52 2.09
CA ILE A 210 8.42 17.92 0.76
C ILE A 210 8.58 16.38 0.82
N GLN A 211 8.89 15.84 2.01
CA GLN A 211 9.31 14.46 2.20
C GLN A 211 9.01 13.93 3.60
N VAL A 212 8.68 12.64 3.68
CA VAL A 212 8.55 11.89 4.95
C VAL A 212 9.66 10.86 5.05
N ILE A 213 10.28 10.72 6.22
CA ILE A 213 11.35 9.76 6.47
C ILE A 213 11.01 8.91 7.69
N HIS A 214 10.97 7.59 7.55
CA HIS A 214 10.89 6.65 8.68
C HIS A 214 11.77 5.41 8.48
N SER A 215 11.80 4.53 9.47
CA SER A 215 12.60 3.30 9.43
C SER A 215 11.70 2.09 9.55
N HIS A 216 12.08 1.01 8.87
CA HIS A 216 11.41 -0.27 8.99
C HIS A 216 12.21 -1.29 9.79
N LEU A 217 11.48 -2.21 10.43
CA LEU A 217 12.06 -3.36 11.12
C LEU A 217 12.56 -4.38 10.11
N ALA A 218 13.50 -5.23 10.52
CA ALA A 218 14.06 -6.27 9.66
C ALA A 218 13.01 -7.26 9.11
N SER A 219 11.85 -7.38 9.77
CA SER A 219 10.74 -8.23 9.35
C SER A 219 9.97 -7.69 8.13
N GLU A 220 10.01 -6.38 7.88
CA GLU A 220 9.53 -5.78 6.64
C GLU A 220 10.52 -4.74 6.14
N PRO A 221 11.59 -5.13 5.44
CA PRO A 221 12.73 -4.25 5.19
C PRO A 221 12.54 -3.27 4.03
N LEU A 222 11.41 -3.29 3.32
CA LEU A 222 11.17 -2.50 2.11
C LEU A 222 9.92 -1.64 2.28
N ILE A 223 9.83 -0.56 1.51
CA ILE A 223 8.59 0.21 1.35
C ILE A 223 7.42 -0.75 1.11
N THR A 224 6.30 -0.51 1.78
CA THR A 224 5.13 -1.39 1.69
C THR A 224 4.09 -0.88 0.68
N PRO A 225 3.16 -1.73 0.22
CA PRO A 225 2.03 -1.26 -0.58
C PRO A 225 1.17 -0.20 0.15
N THR A 226 1.08 -0.28 1.49
CA THR A 226 0.31 0.68 2.30
C THR A 226 1.01 2.02 2.44
N ASP A 227 2.35 2.04 2.48
CA ASP A 227 3.16 3.26 2.37
C ASP A 227 2.85 4.02 1.06
N ILE A 228 2.90 3.31 -0.08
CA ILE A 228 2.59 3.90 -1.41
C ILE A 228 1.15 4.40 -1.45
N CYS A 229 0.19 3.57 -1.05
CA CYS A 229 -1.23 3.93 -1.03
C CYS A 229 -1.47 5.19 -0.19
N THR A 230 -0.92 5.24 1.04
CA THR A 230 -1.09 6.37 1.96
C THR A 230 -0.47 7.65 1.39
N LEU A 231 0.76 7.59 0.87
CA LEU A 231 1.38 8.76 0.27
C LEU A 231 0.54 9.28 -0.91
N ARG A 232 0.05 8.40 -1.77
CA ARG A 232 -0.72 8.84 -2.95
C ARG A 232 -2.12 9.34 -2.62
N LEU A 233 -2.74 8.86 -1.53
CA LEU A 233 -4.05 9.34 -1.09
C LEU A 233 -3.98 10.74 -0.47
N TYR A 234 -2.95 11.00 0.34
CA TYR A 234 -2.89 12.19 1.19
C TYR A 234 -1.78 13.18 0.82
N GLY A 235 -0.76 12.74 0.08
CA GLY A 235 0.45 13.51 -0.22
C GLY A 235 0.15 14.84 -0.94
N ASP A 236 -0.68 14.80 -1.99
CA ASP A 236 -1.09 16.00 -2.73
C ASP A 236 -1.86 17.00 -1.87
N LEU A 237 -2.63 16.52 -0.88
CA LEU A 237 -3.36 17.38 0.06
C LEU A 237 -2.41 18.15 0.99
N CYS A 238 -1.16 17.69 1.09
CA CYS A 238 -0.14 18.18 2.02
C CYS A 238 1.14 18.67 1.33
N GLY A 239 1.20 18.65 -0.01
CA GLY A 239 2.41 18.99 -0.76
C GLY A 239 3.56 17.99 -0.62
N VAL A 240 3.29 16.78 -0.10
CA VAL A 240 4.30 15.72 0.11
C VAL A 240 4.29 14.78 -1.07
N ARG A 241 5.43 14.67 -1.78
CA ARG A 241 5.57 13.79 -2.96
C ARG A 241 6.55 12.63 -2.79
N ARG A 242 7.40 12.69 -1.77
CA ARG A 242 8.47 11.71 -1.56
C ARG A 242 8.33 11.02 -0.19
N LEU A 243 8.47 9.71 -0.18
CA LEU A 243 8.58 8.90 1.03
C LEU A 243 9.93 8.20 1.03
N VAL A 244 10.64 8.26 2.15
CA VAL A 244 11.90 7.55 2.34
C VAL A 244 11.84 6.63 3.54
N VAL A 245 12.29 5.40 3.30
CA VAL A 245 12.36 4.35 4.30
C VAL A 245 13.80 3.91 4.47
N PHE A 246 14.27 3.92 5.71
CA PHE A 246 15.51 3.23 6.08
C PHE A 246 15.25 1.75 6.31
N SER A 247 15.93 0.90 5.53
CA SER A 247 15.93 -0.54 5.73
C SER A 247 17.01 -0.95 6.71
N THR A 248 16.62 -1.33 7.93
CA THR A 248 17.59 -1.79 8.95
C THR A 248 18.24 -3.12 8.60
N ALA A 249 17.57 -4.00 7.86
CA ALA A 249 18.12 -5.28 7.44
C ALA A 249 19.09 -5.17 6.25
N LEU A 250 18.85 -4.21 5.36
CA LEU A 250 19.65 -4.01 4.15
C LEU A 250 20.71 -2.91 4.30
N ASP A 251 20.68 -2.17 5.40
CA ASP A 251 21.53 -1.01 5.67
C ASP A 251 21.54 -0.01 4.50
N ALA A 252 20.35 0.26 3.95
CA ALA A 252 20.15 1.07 2.76
C ALA A 252 18.86 1.89 2.84
N TRP A 253 18.80 2.97 2.06
CA TRP A 253 17.62 3.81 1.93
C TRP A 253 16.81 3.43 0.69
N PHE A 254 15.50 3.49 0.83
CA PHE A 254 14.56 3.34 -0.28
C PHE A 254 13.71 4.61 -0.37
N GLU A 255 13.66 5.24 -1.54
CA GLU A 255 12.86 6.43 -1.80
C GLU A 255 11.77 6.08 -2.82
N TYR A 256 10.52 6.33 -2.46
CA TYR A 256 9.39 6.32 -3.38
C TYR A 256 9.02 7.76 -3.76
N ASP A 257 8.96 8.03 -5.06
CA ASP A 257 8.48 9.31 -5.63
C ASP A 257 7.11 9.09 -6.30
N ALA A 258 6.09 9.78 -5.79
CA ALA A 258 4.71 9.67 -6.27
C ALA A 258 4.51 10.21 -7.69
N GLN A 259 5.36 11.14 -8.15
CA GLN A 259 5.28 11.72 -9.49
C GLN A 259 5.77 10.74 -10.56
N THR A 260 6.88 10.05 -10.29
CA THR A 260 7.43 9.07 -11.23
C THR A 260 6.91 7.65 -11.00
N ASN A 261 6.21 7.42 -9.88
CA ASN A 261 5.76 6.12 -9.41
C ASN A 261 6.88 5.07 -9.38
N ALA A 262 8.00 5.42 -8.75
CA ALA A 262 9.21 4.60 -8.77
C ALA A 262 9.86 4.53 -7.39
N ILE A 263 10.46 3.37 -7.07
CA ILE A 263 11.31 3.18 -5.90
C ILE A 263 12.77 3.19 -6.33
N THR A 264 13.58 4.04 -5.71
CA THR A 264 15.04 4.06 -5.87
C THR A 264 15.73 3.61 -4.59
N GLN A 265 16.79 2.82 -4.72
CA GLN A 265 17.64 2.42 -3.59
C GLN A 265 18.89 3.31 -3.56
N ARG A 266 19.27 3.77 -2.38
CA ARG A 266 20.51 4.54 -2.12
C ARG A 266 21.32 3.90 -1.00
N ASP A 267 22.63 4.07 -1.06
CA ASP A 267 23.52 3.62 0.02
C ASP A 267 23.27 4.45 1.30
N LYS A 268 23.44 3.86 2.47
CA LYS A 268 23.24 4.57 3.76
C LYS A 268 24.14 5.80 3.92
N SER A 269 25.31 5.79 3.29
CA SER A 269 26.25 6.91 3.30
C SER A 269 25.78 8.12 2.49
N GLU A 270 24.77 7.95 1.62
CA GLU A 270 24.16 9.05 0.89
C GLU A 270 23.20 9.83 1.81
N ILE A 271 23.47 11.13 1.95
CA ILE A 271 22.65 12.04 2.74
C ILE A 271 21.50 12.54 1.85
N PHE A 272 20.26 12.46 2.34
CA PHE A 272 19.17 13.23 1.76
C PHE A 272 19.44 14.70 2.03
N GLU A 273 19.91 15.42 1.00
CA GLU A 273 20.01 16.87 1.07
C GLU A 273 18.61 17.42 1.35
N THR A 274 18.42 17.97 2.55
CA THR A 274 17.28 18.86 2.80
C THR A 274 17.48 20.04 1.86
N GLU A 275 16.64 20.15 0.82
CA GLU A 275 16.61 21.32 -0.06
C GLU A 275 16.56 22.57 0.85
N LYS A 276 17.69 23.28 0.97
CA LYS A 276 17.70 24.65 1.46
C LYS A 276 17.12 25.46 0.31
N ASN A 277 15.84 25.77 0.37
CA ASN A 277 15.26 26.78 -0.50
C ASN A 277 16.01 28.11 -0.24
N GLU A 278 16.69 28.60 -1.29
CA GLU A 278 17.15 29.99 -1.42
C GLU A 278 15.95 30.95 -1.45
#